data_AF-A0A2H5Z113-F1
#
_entry.id   AF-A0A2H5Z113-F1
#
_cell.length_a   1.000
_cell.length_b   1.000
_cell.length_c   1.000
_cell.angle_alpha   90.00
_cell.angle_beta   90.00
_cell.angle_gamma   90.00
#
_symmetry.space_group_name_H-M   'P 1'
#
loop_
_entity.id
_entity.type
_entity.pdbx_description
1 polymer ?
#
loop_
_entity_poly.entity_id
_entity_poly.type
_entity_poly.pdbx_seq_one_letter_code
_entity_poly.pdbx_strand_id
1 'polypeptide(L)'
;MRHAKPDPDLFLAAAKLLRVDISEAIVVGDSVWDMLAARRARALSVGLLSGGYGAGELLEAGAYRVYEDPADLLRHLDEVGVRRPDSEWLVRDEEGTSEEGD
;
A
#
# COMPACT_ATOMS: atom_id res chain seq x y z
N MET A 1 5.59 -15.37 -10.22
CA MET A 1 6.49 -14.26 -10.61
C MET A 1 7.83 -14.85 -10.96
N ARG A 2 8.47 -14.37 -12.03
CA ARG A 2 9.75 -14.92 -12.50
C ARG A 2 10.97 -14.23 -11.89
N HIS A 3 10.83 -13.00 -11.40
CA HIS A 3 11.89 -12.23 -10.75
C HIS A 3 11.39 -11.55 -9.48
N ALA A 4 12.28 -11.39 -8.51
CA ALA A 4 12.03 -10.60 -7.31
C ALA A 4 12.11 -9.10 -7.62
N LYS A 5 11.63 -8.27 -6.69
CA LYS A 5 11.85 -6.82 -6.72
C LYS A 5 13.36 -6.55 -6.94
N PRO A 6 13.73 -5.58 -7.79
CA PRO A 6 12.92 -4.47 -8.28
C PRO A 6 12.16 -4.74 -9.59
N ASP A 7 11.95 -6.00 -9.99
CA ASP A 7 11.03 -6.31 -11.09
C ASP A 7 9.58 -5.91 -10.72
N PRO A 8 8.83 -5.22 -11.60
CA PRO A 8 7.47 -4.74 -11.32
C PRO A 8 6.39 -5.83 -11.37
N ASP A 9 6.70 -7.05 -11.82
CA ASP A 9 5.74 -8.14 -12.07
C ASP A 9 4.75 -8.37 -10.92
N LEU A 10 5.22 -8.26 -9.67
CA LEU A 10 4.37 -8.43 -8.49
C LEU A 10 3.23 -7.40 -8.46
N PHE A 11 3.56 -6.13 -8.67
CA PHE A 11 2.57 -5.05 -8.61
C PHE A 11 1.65 -5.05 -9.83
N LEU A 12 2.18 -5.36 -11.02
CA LEU A 12 1.38 -5.50 -12.23
C LEU A 12 0.38 -6.65 -12.12
N ALA A 13 0.80 -7.78 -11.53
CA ALA A 13 -0.09 -8.90 -11.27
C ALA A 13 -1.18 -8.53 -10.24
N ALA A 14 -0.82 -7.81 -9.17
CA ALA A 14 -1.77 -7.35 -8.17
C ALA A 14 -2.82 -6.40 -8.77
N ALA A 15 -2.40 -5.39 -9.55
CA ALA A 15 -3.32 -4.48 -10.24
C ALA A 15 -4.28 -5.22 -11.18
N LYS A 16 -3.76 -6.21 -11.93
CA LYS A 16 -4.59 -7.07 -12.79
C LYS A 16 -5.64 -7.86 -12.00
N LEU A 17 -5.28 -8.40 -10.83
CA LEU A 17 -6.21 -9.14 -9.96
C LEU A 17 -7.30 -8.22 -9.38
N LEU A 18 -6.90 -7.01 -8.98
CA LEU A 18 -7.80 -5.98 -8.44
C LEU A 18 -8.61 -5.26 -9.53
N ARG A 19 -8.28 -5.47 -10.81
CA ARG A 19 -8.89 -4.82 -11.98
C ARG A 19 -8.81 -3.30 -11.93
N VAL A 20 -7.67 -2.79 -11.47
CA VAL A 20 -7.35 -1.36 -11.44
C VAL A 20 -6.19 -1.06 -12.39
N ASP A 21 -6.12 0.16 -12.91
CA ASP A 21 -4.90 0.62 -13.58
C ASP A 21 -3.81 0.80 -12.51
N ILE A 22 -2.61 0.28 -12.78
CA ILE A 22 -1.48 0.40 -11.85
C ILE A 22 -1.06 1.86 -11.62
N SER A 23 -1.31 2.74 -12.59
CA SER A 23 -1.05 4.18 -12.46
C SER A 23 -2.07 4.90 -11.59
N GLU A 24 -3.20 4.27 -11.29
CA GLU A 24 -4.22 4.75 -10.34
C GLU A 24 -4.07 4.10 -8.95
N ALA A 25 -3.06 3.22 -8.79
CA ALA A 25 -2.77 2.55 -7.53
C ALA A 25 -1.59 3.19 -6.79
N ILE A 26 -1.63 3.09 -5.46
CA ILE A 26 -0.52 3.46 -4.58
C ILE A 26 0.13 2.20 -4.05
N VAL A 27 1.42 2.02 -4.31
CA VAL A 27 2.22 0.98 -3.70
C VAL A 27 2.73 1.47 -2.34
N VAL A 28 2.46 0.69 -1.30
CA VAL A 28 3.01 0.89 0.04
C VAL A 28 4.12 -0.14 0.27
N GLY A 29 5.30 0.31 0.72
CA GLY A 29 6.42 -0.58 1.01
C GLY A 29 7.41 0.06 1.98
N ASP A 30 8.36 -0.72 2.48
CA ASP A 30 9.32 -0.32 3.52
C ASP A 30 10.77 -0.54 3.10
N SER A 31 10.99 -0.90 1.83
CA SER A 31 12.32 -1.10 1.25
C SER A 31 12.52 -0.29 -0.02
N VAL A 32 13.79 0.03 -0.31
CA VAL A 32 14.20 0.62 -1.60
C VAL A 32 13.72 -0.23 -2.78
N TRP A 33 13.68 -1.56 -2.63
CA TRP A 33 13.23 -2.48 -3.68
C TRP A 33 11.76 -2.30 -4.04
N ASP A 34 10.91 -1.95 -3.07
CA ASP A 34 9.49 -1.62 -3.30
C ASP A 34 9.35 -0.39 -4.16
N MET A 35 10.08 0.67 -3.80
CA MET A 35 10.02 1.96 -4.49
C MET A 35 10.52 1.82 -5.94
N LEU A 36 11.62 1.09 -6.13
CA LEU A 36 12.15 0.83 -7.47
C LEU A 36 11.20 -0.01 -8.34
N ALA A 37 10.57 -1.04 -7.78
CA ALA A 37 9.58 -1.85 -8.48
C ALA A 37 8.32 -1.05 -8.81
N ALA A 38 7.80 -0.24 -7.87
CA ALA A 38 6.65 0.63 -8.09
C ALA A 38 6.91 1.65 -9.21
N ARG A 39 8.09 2.29 -9.18
CA ARG A 39 8.51 3.23 -10.23
C ARG A 39 8.59 2.56 -11.60
N ARG A 40 9.11 1.33 -11.68
CA ARG A 40 9.12 0.55 -12.93
C ARG A 40 7.73 0.15 -13.40
N ALA A 41 6.80 -0.05 -12.47
CA ALA A 41 5.39 -0.30 -12.75
C ALA A 41 4.61 0.99 -13.11
N ARG A 42 5.23 2.18 -12.98
CA ARG A 42 4.59 3.50 -13.11
C ARG A 42 3.48 3.76 -12.09
N ALA A 43 3.54 3.09 -10.94
CA ALA A 43 2.68 3.37 -9.79
C ALA A 43 3.26 4.53 -8.97
N LEU A 44 2.38 5.27 -8.27
CA LEU A 44 2.80 6.11 -7.15
C LEU A 44 3.21 5.19 -5.99
N SER A 45 4.23 5.58 -5.22
CA SER A 45 4.66 4.80 -4.07
C SER A 45 4.87 5.65 -2.82
N VAL A 46 4.59 5.08 -1.65
CA VAL A 46 4.88 5.67 -0.34
C VAL A 46 5.67 4.68 0.52
N GLY A 47 6.59 5.22 1.32
CA GLY A 47 7.47 4.47 2.20
C GLY A 47 6.93 4.37 3.63
N LEU A 48 7.19 3.24 4.30
CA LEU A 48 7.02 3.09 5.75
C LEU A 48 8.38 2.83 6.40
N LEU A 49 8.62 3.38 7.59
CA LEU A 49 9.88 3.18 8.33
C LEU A 49 9.93 1.85 9.12
N SER A 50 9.06 0.89 8.79
CA SER A 50 8.98 -0.42 9.46
C SER A 50 10.08 -1.41 9.03
N GLY A 51 10.72 -1.20 7.88
CA GLY A 51 11.57 -2.19 7.19
C GLY A 51 13.08 -2.03 7.34
N GLY A 52 13.52 -1.10 8.19
CA GLY A 52 14.95 -0.85 8.46
C GLY A 52 15.68 0.06 7.46
N TYR A 53 14.99 0.56 6.43
CA TYR A 53 15.50 1.62 5.55
C TYR A 53 15.12 3.00 6.08
N GLY A 54 16.02 3.97 5.93
CA GLY A 54 15.78 5.35 6.34
C GLY A 54 14.88 6.12 5.37
N ALA A 55 14.24 7.17 5.87
CA ALA A 55 13.38 8.03 5.03
C ALA A 55 14.10 8.58 3.80
N GLY A 56 15.37 8.98 3.94
CA GLY A 56 16.17 9.48 2.82
C GLY A 56 16.33 8.44 1.70
N GLU A 57 16.64 7.20 2.04
CA GLU A 57 16.82 6.11 1.06
C GLU A 57 15.51 5.81 0.32
N LEU A 58 14.38 5.81 1.03
CA LEU A 58 13.07 5.59 0.43
C LEU A 58 12.67 6.73 -0.52
N LEU A 59 12.90 7.99 -0.10
CA LEU A 59 12.64 9.16 -0.95
C LEU A 59 13.52 9.16 -2.20
N GLU A 60 14.83 8.90 -2.07
CA GLU A 60 15.75 8.79 -3.21
C GLU A 60 15.37 7.66 -4.17
N ALA A 61 14.84 6.55 -3.64
CA ALA A 61 14.37 5.42 -4.44
C ALA A 61 13.04 5.70 -5.19
N GLY A 62 12.34 6.79 -4.85
CA GLY A 62 11.13 7.24 -5.52
C GLY A 62 9.86 7.25 -4.66
N ALA A 63 9.97 7.14 -3.34
CA ALA A 63 8.82 7.37 -2.47
C ALA A 63 8.34 8.82 -2.62
N TYR A 64 7.03 9.00 -2.83
CA TYR A 64 6.38 10.31 -2.82
C TYR A 64 6.39 10.92 -1.41
N ARG A 65 6.09 10.09 -0.41
CA ARG A 65 6.11 10.41 1.01
C ARG A 65 6.56 9.20 1.81
N VAL A 66 7.03 9.44 3.03
CA VAL A 66 7.42 8.41 3.98
C VAL A 66 6.69 8.67 5.31
N TYR A 67 6.15 7.61 5.89
CA TYR A 67 5.42 7.61 7.16
C TYR A 67 6.14 6.74 8.19
N GLU A 68 5.94 7.01 9.47
CA GLU A 68 6.58 6.22 10.53
C GLU A 68 6.10 4.76 10.52
N ASP A 69 4.79 4.56 10.41
CA ASP A 69 4.13 3.26 10.46
C ASP A 69 2.78 3.29 9.72
N PRO A 70 2.06 2.16 9.60
CA PRO A 70 0.73 2.13 8.97
C PRO A 70 -0.32 3.00 9.65
N ALA A 71 -0.24 3.21 10.97
CA ALA A 71 -1.19 4.06 11.70
C ALA A 71 -0.96 5.54 11.39
N ASP A 72 0.30 5.92 11.16
CA ASP A 72 0.69 7.25 10.69
C ASP A 72 0.19 7.50 9.26
N LEU A 73 0.34 6.54 8.35
CA LEU A 73 -0.27 6.61 7.02
C LEU A 73 -1.80 6.75 7.10
N LEU A 74 -2.47 5.95 7.96
CA LEU A 74 -3.93 6.02 8.13
C LEU A 74 -4.39 7.41 8.60
N ARG A 75 -3.63 8.03 9.50
CA ARG A 75 -3.91 9.39 10.00
C ARG A 75 -3.80 10.45 8.89
N HIS A 76 -2.97 10.21 7.87
CA HIS A 76 -2.63 11.15 6.80
C HIS A 76 -3.05 10.69 5.38
N LEU A 77 -4.07 9.83 5.25
CA LEU A 77 -4.55 9.30 3.96
C LEU A 77 -4.93 10.40 2.94
N ASP A 78 -5.39 11.54 3.42
CA ASP A 78 -5.74 12.70 2.61
C ASP A 78 -4.53 13.28 1.85
N GLU A 79 -3.33 13.17 2.41
CA GLU A 79 -2.09 13.66 1.78
C GLU A 79 -1.70 12.87 0.52
N VAL A 80 -2.23 11.66 0.37
CA VAL A 80 -2.02 10.78 -0.78
C VAL A 80 -3.27 10.68 -1.65
N GLY A 81 -4.24 11.57 -1.46
CA GLY A 81 -5.45 11.68 -2.30
C GLY A 81 -6.55 10.67 -1.95
N VAL A 82 -6.40 9.90 -0.88
CA VAL A 82 -7.45 8.98 -0.41
C VAL A 82 -8.43 9.75 0.44
N ARG A 83 -9.67 9.88 -0.03
CA ARG A 83 -10.76 10.46 0.77
C ARG A 83 -11.22 9.42 1.78
N ARG A 84 -11.33 9.82 3.04
CA ARG A 84 -12.02 8.99 4.02
C ARG A 84 -13.46 8.83 3.56
N PRO A 85 -13.96 7.59 3.40
CA PRO A 85 -15.37 7.39 3.11
C PRO A 85 -16.20 7.96 4.26
N ASP A 86 -17.38 8.48 3.95
CA ASP A 86 -18.37 8.85 4.95
C ASP A 86 -18.79 7.58 5.71
N SER A 87 -18.07 7.25 6.78
CA SER A 87 -18.41 6.31 7.87
C SER A 87 -18.71 4.83 7.59
N GLU A 88 -18.78 4.33 6.35
CA GLU A 88 -19.21 2.92 6.13
C GLU A 88 -18.10 1.85 6.28
N TRP A 89 -16.82 2.23 6.30
CA TRP A 89 -15.69 1.28 6.30
C TRP A 89 -15.12 0.93 7.69
N LEU A 90 -15.87 1.15 8.77
CA LEU A 90 -15.53 0.51 10.04
C LEU A 90 -15.73 -1.00 9.87
N VAL A 91 -14.61 -1.72 9.96
CA VAL A 91 -14.52 -3.19 10.02
C VAL A 91 -15.72 -3.71 10.81
N ARG A 92 -16.56 -4.52 10.17
CA ARG A 92 -17.56 -5.29 10.91
C ARG A 92 -16.77 -6.25 11.78
N ASP A 93 -16.79 -6.04 13.09
CA ASP A 93 -16.32 -7.05 14.03
C ASP A 93 -17.12 -8.33 13.75
N GLU A 94 -16.43 -9.39 13.37
CA GLU A 94 -17.02 -10.72 13.20
C GLU A 94 -17.40 -11.25 14.59
N GLU A 95 -18.54 -10.83 15.12
CA GLU A 95 -19.19 -11.54 16.22
C GLU A 95 -19.95 -12.75 15.65
N GLY A 96 -19.47 -13.91 16.08
CA GLY A 96 -19.78 -15.22 15.54
C GLY A 96 -21.27 -15.58 15.48
N THR A 97 -21.57 -16.35 14.45
CA THR A 97 -22.70 -17.28 14.41
C THR A 97 -22.70 -18.21 15.62
N SER A 98 -23.82 -18.24 16.33
CA SER A 98 -24.35 -19.48 16.91
C SER A 98 -25.87 -19.48 16.77
N GLU A 99 -26.36 -20.31 15.84
CA GLU A 99 -27.67 -20.97 15.90
C GLU A 99 -27.80 -21.68 17.27
N GLU A 100 -28.96 -21.80 17.93
CA GLU A 100 -30.22 -22.37 17.46
C GLU A 100 -31.44 -21.75 18.16
N GLY A 101 -32.56 -21.78 17.47
CA GLY A 101 -33.89 -21.59 18.04
C GLY A 101 -34.57 -22.91 18.39
N ASP A 102 -35.62 -22.75 19.20
CA ASP A 102 -36.71 -23.67 19.61
C ASP A 102 -36.40 -24.83 20.58
#